data_AF-A0A967EQ22-F1
#
_entry.id   AF-A0A967EQ22-F1
#
_cell.length_a   1.000
_cell.length_b   1.000
_cell.length_c   1.000
_cell.angle_alpha   90.00
_cell.angle_beta   90.00
_cell.angle_gamma   90.00
#
_symmetry.space_group_name_H-M   'P 1'
#
loop_
_entity.id
_entity.type
_entity.pdbx_description
1 polymer ?
#
loop_
_entity_poly.entity_id
_entity_poly.type
_entity_poly.pdbx_seq_one_letter_code
_entity_poly.pdbx_strand_id
1 'polypeptide(L)'
;MLKENINEKLREYVKTSINPTSDERSFVSDIYNSFKPVLDNNCLQIGSFPRYTAIHPIHDLDILYILGNWTEKKMQSIDILTELKNKIDEEYYNPTNFELNISVQSHSVTIIYKGNGEEIFSVDIVPAYIYSTNNYDEDTYMVPEVLGYKHGIERSNYYELLKEQYQKMKWINSDPRGYIQLARRLDLATIDFRNTVKFIKGWKTSCKRKNDNFKLKSFHIEQIIVEYLIKKSRLLIFDLIFKFFVELPHLLEEPSIKDRADNSKFIDDYIRNLTDEQKLLIKQARDCFLIKLENITPYSSIDEIINGCFYERVSDGEEFLFDYKIPVLIDKNVAFRIDGFVQKKVGFSSGWLRKTPQLQKGLTKSADRKRYLDFQIISDTSDAEYHKWKVKNDNRCERHQRRGELTDYHTRNTPETTAFSGNHFVECFAIKYDTCIAKHKCNVKIL
;
A
#
# COMPACT_ATOMS: atom_id res chain seq x y z
N MET A 1 7.36 -13.30 19.79
CA MET A 1 6.26 -13.22 18.82
C MET A 1 6.73 -13.99 17.65
N LEU A 2 6.22 -15.21 17.60
CA LEU A 2 6.42 -16.06 16.45
C LEU A 2 5.69 -15.40 15.28
N LYS A 3 6.42 -15.19 14.19
CA LYS A 3 5.93 -14.66 12.91
C LYS A 3 4.60 -15.29 12.47
N GLU A 4 4.39 -16.56 12.79
CA GLU A 4 3.15 -17.28 12.49
C GLU A 4 1.91 -16.64 13.10
N ASN A 5 1.98 -16.16 14.34
CA ASN A 5 0.85 -15.47 14.97
C ASN A 5 0.49 -14.17 14.24
N ILE A 6 1.48 -13.47 13.69
CA ILE A 6 1.24 -12.27 12.87
C ILE A 6 0.56 -12.67 11.57
N ASN A 7 1.05 -13.72 10.89
CA ASN A 7 0.44 -14.20 9.65
C ASN A 7 -1.04 -14.59 9.85
N GLU A 8 -1.35 -15.34 10.90
CA GLU A 8 -2.73 -15.73 11.23
C GLU A 8 -3.62 -14.50 11.45
N LYS A 9 -3.17 -13.54 12.26
CA LYS A 9 -3.91 -12.30 12.52
C LYS A 9 -4.15 -11.46 11.27
N LEU A 10 -3.15 -11.35 10.40
CA LEU A 10 -3.29 -10.63 9.13
C LEU A 10 -4.32 -11.29 8.22
N ARG A 11 -4.27 -12.63 8.09
CA ARG A 11 -5.24 -13.41 7.30
C ARG A 11 -6.66 -13.30 7.87
N GLU A 12 -6.79 -13.42 9.19
CA GLU A 12 -8.07 -13.27 9.89
C GLU A 12 -8.66 -11.89 9.66
N TYR A 13 -7.89 -10.82 9.86
CA TYR A 13 -8.34 -9.45 9.63
C TYR A 13 -8.82 -9.23 8.19
N VAL A 14 -8.08 -9.75 7.19
CA VAL A 14 -8.53 -9.65 5.80
C VAL A 14 -9.85 -10.38 5.61
N LYS A 15 -10.00 -11.58 6.19
CA LYS A 15 -11.23 -12.37 6.09
C LYS A 15 -12.43 -11.68 6.70
N THR A 16 -12.28 -11.04 7.86
CA THR A 16 -13.39 -10.48 8.64
C THR A 16 -13.72 -9.03 8.30
N SER A 17 -12.74 -8.26 7.84
CA SER A 17 -12.85 -6.80 7.77
C SER A 17 -12.58 -6.20 6.39
N ILE A 18 -11.94 -6.95 5.48
CA ILE A 18 -11.55 -6.44 4.16
C ILE A 18 -12.21 -7.21 3.01
N ASN A 19 -12.50 -8.49 3.19
CA ASN A 19 -13.19 -9.26 2.17
C ASN A 19 -14.61 -8.72 1.96
N PRO A 20 -15.10 -8.63 0.71
CA PRO A 20 -16.50 -8.35 0.46
C PRO A 20 -17.42 -9.32 1.20
N THR A 21 -18.57 -8.84 1.64
CA THR A 21 -19.58 -9.66 2.33
C THR A 21 -20.31 -10.59 1.35
N SER A 22 -21.14 -11.50 1.87
CA SER A 22 -22.05 -12.29 1.03
C SER A 22 -23.00 -11.40 0.25
N ASP A 23 -23.55 -10.39 0.92
CA ASP A 23 -24.62 -9.55 0.39
C ASP A 23 -24.08 -8.65 -0.71
N GLU A 24 -22.85 -8.13 -0.55
CA GLU A 24 -22.16 -7.40 -1.61
C GLU A 24 -21.88 -8.27 -2.83
N ARG A 25 -21.46 -9.52 -2.64
CA ARG A 25 -21.25 -10.44 -3.77
C ARG A 25 -22.55 -10.77 -4.50
N SER A 26 -23.64 -10.98 -3.77
CA SER A 26 -24.97 -11.17 -4.36
C SER A 26 -25.41 -9.93 -5.13
N PHE A 27 -25.29 -8.74 -4.52
CA PHE A 27 -25.60 -7.46 -5.15
C PHE A 27 -24.85 -7.26 -6.48
N VAL A 28 -23.52 -7.46 -6.49
CA VAL A 28 -22.72 -7.37 -7.73
C VAL A 28 -23.13 -8.43 -8.75
N SER A 29 -23.48 -9.64 -8.30
CA SER A 29 -23.93 -10.72 -9.19
C SER A 29 -25.28 -10.39 -9.83
N ASP A 30 -26.22 -9.83 -9.06
CA ASP A 30 -27.54 -9.43 -9.53
C ASP A 30 -27.42 -8.27 -10.54
N ILE A 31 -26.59 -7.27 -10.24
CA ILE A 31 -26.27 -6.20 -11.19
C ILE A 31 -25.65 -6.77 -12.47
N TYR A 32 -24.61 -7.61 -12.37
CA TYR A 32 -23.99 -8.20 -13.56
C TYR A 32 -25.01 -9.00 -14.41
N ASN A 33 -25.87 -9.79 -13.76
CA ASN A 33 -26.90 -10.57 -14.44
C ASN A 33 -27.94 -9.68 -15.12
N SER A 34 -28.28 -8.52 -14.55
CA SER A 34 -29.23 -7.57 -15.16
C SER A 34 -28.74 -6.96 -16.47
N PHE A 35 -27.43 -6.89 -16.70
CA PHE A 35 -26.86 -6.41 -17.97
C PHE A 35 -26.80 -7.47 -19.07
N LYS A 36 -26.88 -8.76 -18.73
CA LYS A 36 -26.77 -9.84 -19.73
C LYS A 36 -27.80 -9.73 -20.87
N PRO A 37 -29.10 -9.45 -20.62
CA PRO A 37 -30.07 -9.31 -21.71
C PRO A 37 -29.73 -8.15 -22.64
N VAL A 38 -29.42 -6.96 -22.10
CA VAL A 38 -29.07 -5.75 -22.87
C VAL A 38 -27.79 -5.93 -23.67
N LEU A 39 -26.86 -6.75 -23.19
CA LEU A 39 -25.60 -7.03 -23.86
C LEU A 39 -25.65 -8.32 -24.69
N ASP A 40 -26.85 -8.84 -25.00
CA ASP A 40 -27.08 -10.03 -25.82
C ASP A 40 -26.32 -11.28 -25.32
N ASN A 41 -26.10 -11.40 -24.01
CA ASN A 41 -25.21 -12.37 -23.36
C ASN A 41 -23.74 -12.36 -23.85
N ASN A 42 -23.35 -11.37 -24.64
CA ASN A 42 -22.00 -11.18 -25.16
C ASN A 42 -21.17 -10.31 -24.21
N CYS A 43 -21.18 -10.63 -22.92
CA CYS A 43 -20.45 -9.86 -21.92
C CYS A 43 -19.57 -10.73 -21.02
N LEU A 44 -18.49 -10.14 -20.52
CA LEU A 44 -17.54 -10.77 -19.61
C LEU A 44 -17.30 -9.84 -18.43
N GLN A 45 -17.46 -10.36 -17.21
CA GLN A 45 -17.00 -9.67 -16.02
C GLN A 45 -15.46 -9.60 -16.00
N ILE A 46 -14.91 -8.40 -15.83
CA ILE A 46 -13.46 -8.17 -15.75
C ILE A 46 -13.12 -7.41 -14.46
N GLY A 47 -11.88 -6.93 -14.33
CA GLY A 47 -11.51 -6.12 -13.18
C GLY A 47 -11.24 -6.92 -11.90
N SER A 48 -11.30 -6.24 -10.75
CA SER A 48 -10.84 -6.80 -9.47
C SER A 48 -11.77 -7.87 -8.90
N PHE A 49 -13.05 -7.84 -9.26
CA PHE A 49 -14.06 -8.77 -8.76
C PHE A 49 -13.84 -10.22 -9.23
N PRO A 50 -13.74 -10.55 -10.53
CA PRO A 50 -13.49 -11.92 -10.99
C PRO A 50 -12.08 -12.42 -10.66
N ARG A 51 -11.15 -11.51 -10.33
CA ARG A 51 -9.82 -11.86 -9.78
C ARG A 51 -9.87 -12.19 -8.28
N TYR A 52 -11.00 -11.92 -7.63
CA TYR A 52 -11.23 -12.01 -6.19
C TYR A 52 -10.23 -11.14 -5.40
N THR A 53 -9.87 -9.98 -5.93
CA THR A 53 -9.01 -8.99 -5.29
C THR A 53 -9.73 -7.68 -4.98
N ALA A 54 -11.05 -7.62 -5.21
CA ALA A 54 -11.92 -6.57 -4.68
C ALA A 54 -11.93 -6.59 -3.14
N ILE A 55 -12.11 -5.42 -2.54
CA ILE A 55 -12.21 -5.22 -1.08
C ILE A 55 -13.59 -4.68 -0.72
N HIS A 56 -13.96 -4.80 0.55
CA HIS A 56 -15.13 -4.20 1.15
C HIS A 56 -14.89 -2.70 1.46
N PRO A 57 -15.88 -1.82 1.22
CA PRO A 57 -17.04 -2.06 0.38
C PRO A 57 -16.68 -2.13 -1.11
N ILE A 58 -17.45 -2.89 -1.90
CA ILE A 58 -17.25 -2.93 -3.35
C ILE A 58 -17.84 -1.66 -3.96
N HIS A 59 -17.04 -0.92 -4.72
CA HIS A 59 -17.46 0.35 -5.32
C HIS A 59 -17.74 0.27 -6.82
N ASP A 60 -17.10 -0.67 -7.51
CA ASP A 60 -17.10 -0.73 -8.97
C ASP A 60 -17.26 -2.17 -9.50
N LEU A 61 -17.86 -2.25 -10.70
CA LEU A 61 -17.94 -3.45 -11.52
C LEU A 61 -17.53 -3.12 -12.95
N ASP A 62 -16.49 -3.78 -13.43
CA ASP A 62 -16.07 -3.69 -14.82
C ASP A 62 -16.71 -4.81 -15.66
N ILE A 63 -17.37 -4.45 -16.75
CA ILE A 63 -17.97 -5.38 -17.72
C ILE A 63 -17.38 -5.11 -19.10
N LEU A 64 -16.90 -6.14 -19.76
CA LEU A 64 -16.53 -6.10 -21.16
C LEU A 64 -17.74 -6.46 -22.01
N TYR A 65 -18.11 -5.64 -22.99
CA TYR A 65 -19.15 -5.94 -23.99
C TYR A 65 -18.52 -6.32 -25.32
N ILE A 66 -18.71 -7.57 -25.75
CA ILE A 66 -18.05 -8.18 -26.90
C ILE A 66 -18.89 -7.96 -28.16
N LEU A 67 -18.43 -7.07 -29.04
CA LEU A 67 -19.11 -6.65 -30.27
C LEU A 67 -18.82 -7.56 -31.48
N GLY A 68 -17.99 -8.60 -31.28
CA GLY A 68 -17.54 -9.55 -32.31
C GLY A 68 -16.03 -9.50 -32.54
N ASN A 69 -15.57 -9.89 -33.73
CA ASN A 69 -14.16 -9.94 -34.08
C ASN A 69 -13.62 -8.58 -34.55
N TRP A 70 -12.37 -8.29 -34.19
CA TRP A 70 -11.65 -7.10 -34.62
C TRP A 70 -11.42 -7.15 -36.13
N THR A 71 -11.72 -6.05 -36.82
CA THR A 71 -11.44 -5.88 -38.25
C THR A 71 -10.95 -4.45 -38.49
N GLU A 72 -9.88 -4.28 -39.26
CA GLU A 72 -9.29 -2.96 -39.54
C GLU A 72 -10.29 -1.98 -40.19
N LYS A 73 -11.33 -2.49 -40.86
CA LYS A 73 -12.37 -1.67 -41.50
C LYS A 73 -13.39 -1.06 -40.52
N LYS A 74 -13.58 -1.63 -39.32
CA LYS A 74 -14.50 -1.08 -38.27
C LYS A 74 -13.89 0.09 -37.47
N MET A 75 -12.70 0.57 -37.86
CA MET A 75 -11.90 1.59 -37.17
C MET A 75 -12.54 2.99 -36.99
N GLN A 76 -13.83 3.21 -37.26
CA GLN A 76 -14.31 4.56 -37.57
C GLN A 76 -15.51 5.14 -36.81
N SER A 77 -16.26 4.40 -35.99
CA SER A 77 -17.39 5.03 -35.29
C SER A 77 -17.07 5.38 -33.84
N ILE A 78 -16.88 6.69 -33.58
CA ILE A 78 -17.03 7.31 -32.25
C ILE A 78 -18.43 7.00 -31.65
N ASP A 79 -19.36 6.57 -32.50
CA ASP A 79 -20.74 6.28 -32.18
C ASP A 79 -20.93 5.03 -31.30
N ILE A 80 -19.96 4.10 -31.21
CA ILE A 80 -20.13 2.84 -30.43
C ILE A 80 -20.52 3.11 -28.97
N LEU A 81 -19.88 4.06 -28.30
CA LEU A 81 -20.21 4.40 -26.91
C LEU A 81 -21.57 5.10 -26.79
N THR A 82 -21.95 5.88 -27.81
CA THR A 82 -23.25 6.57 -27.85
C THR A 82 -24.37 5.55 -28.12
N GLU A 83 -24.17 4.63 -29.07
CA GLU A 83 -25.06 3.51 -29.38
C GLU A 83 -25.22 2.61 -28.15
N LEU A 84 -24.12 2.26 -27.47
CA LEU A 84 -24.17 1.48 -26.24
C LEU A 84 -24.95 2.20 -25.15
N LYS A 85 -24.73 3.50 -24.94
CA LYS A 85 -25.51 4.29 -23.99
C LYS A 85 -27.00 4.25 -24.34
N ASN A 86 -27.36 4.53 -25.59
CA ASN A 86 -28.76 4.53 -26.02
C ASN A 86 -29.41 3.15 -25.82
N LYS A 87 -28.70 2.07 -26.16
CA LYS A 87 -29.17 0.70 -25.90
C LYS A 87 -29.43 0.45 -24.42
N ILE A 88 -28.54 0.92 -23.54
CA ILE A 88 -28.71 0.81 -22.09
C ILE A 88 -29.90 1.66 -21.63
N ASP A 89 -30.05 2.90 -22.10
CA ASP A 89 -31.17 3.76 -21.72
C ASP A 89 -32.53 3.16 -22.12
N GLU A 90 -32.60 2.46 -23.24
CA GLU A 90 -33.84 1.88 -23.78
C GLU A 90 -34.18 0.51 -23.17
N GLU A 91 -33.18 -0.35 -22.95
CA GLU A 91 -33.40 -1.76 -22.62
C GLU A 91 -33.05 -2.14 -21.18
N TYR A 92 -32.30 -1.32 -20.44
CA TYR A 92 -31.78 -1.72 -19.13
C TYR A 92 -32.84 -1.70 -18.03
N TYR A 93 -33.06 -2.88 -17.44
CA TYR A 93 -33.85 -3.03 -16.23
C TYR A 93 -32.96 -2.94 -14.99
N ASN A 94 -33.13 -1.87 -14.20
CA ASN A 94 -32.46 -1.70 -12.92
C ASN A 94 -32.99 -2.71 -11.88
N PRO A 95 -32.18 -3.65 -11.38
CA PRO A 95 -32.61 -4.63 -10.38
C PRO A 95 -32.63 -4.05 -8.96
N THR A 96 -32.36 -2.75 -8.78
CA THR A 96 -32.21 -2.09 -7.49
C THR A 96 -33.21 -0.95 -7.33
N ASN A 97 -33.32 -0.43 -6.10
CA ASN A 97 -34.10 0.77 -5.80
C ASN A 97 -33.28 2.07 -5.92
N PHE A 98 -32.03 2.01 -6.41
CA PHE A 98 -31.16 3.18 -6.53
C PHE A 98 -31.47 3.99 -7.79
N GLU A 99 -31.25 5.30 -7.72
CA GLU A 99 -31.32 6.17 -8.88
C GLU A 99 -30.11 5.93 -9.79
N LEU A 100 -30.32 5.96 -11.11
CA LEU A 100 -29.26 5.76 -12.09
C LEU A 100 -28.80 7.07 -12.71
N ASN A 101 -27.50 7.20 -12.89
CA ASN A 101 -26.89 8.20 -13.77
C ASN A 101 -26.00 7.51 -14.80
N ILE A 102 -26.39 7.56 -16.07
CA ILE A 102 -25.70 6.89 -17.17
C ILE A 102 -24.95 7.96 -17.98
N SER A 103 -23.66 7.76 -18.17
CA SER A 103 -22.78 8.71 -18.89
C SER A 103 -21.74 8.00 -19.75
N VAL A 104 -21.33 8.64 -20.85
CA VAL A 104 -20.23 8.17 -21.70
C VAL A 104 -18.91 8.70 -21.17
N GLN A 105 -17.90 7.84 -21.06
CA GLN A 105 -16.51 8.19 -20.74
C GLN A 105 -15.56 7.91 -21.92
N SER A 106 -14.25 8.16 -21.73
CA SER A 106 -13.18 7.90 -22.74
C SER A 106 -13.16 6.50 -23.33
N HIS A 107 -13.64 5.53 -22.55
CA HIS A 107 -13.43 4.11 -22.86
C HIS A 107 -14.57 3.20 -22.43
N SER A 108 -15.57 3.73 -21.74
CA SER A 108 -16.68 2.98 -21.17
C SER A 108 -17.96 3.80 -21.21
N VAL A 109 -19.10 3.13 -21.08
CA VAL A 109 -20.34 3.72 -20.58
C VAL A 109 -20.40 3.42 -19.09
N THR A 110 -20.47 4.47 -18.27
CA THR A 110 -20.52 4.36 -16.81
C THR A 110 -21.94 4.53 -16.32
N ILE A 111 -22.39 3.61 -15.48
CA ILE A 111 -23.68 3.63 -14.80
C ILE A 111 -23.40 3.82 -13.31
N ILE A 112 -23.83 4.95 -12.75
CA ILE A 112 -23.68 5.26 -11.33
C ILE A 112 -25.02 5.03 -10.62
N TYR A 113 -25.01 4.18 -9.60
CA TYR A 113 -26.14 3.92 -8.70
C TYR A 113 -26.04 4.86 -7.51
N LYS A 114 -27.07 5.68 -7.30
CA LYS A 114 -27.13 6.68 -6.23
C LYS A 114 -28.17 6.32 -5.18
N GLY A 115 -27.78 6.44 -3.92
CA GLY A 115 -28.65 6.35 -2.75
C GLY A 115 -28.56 7.64 -1.95
N ASN A 116 -29.69 8.29 -1.71
CA ASN A 116 -29.74 9.59 -1.01
C ASN A 116 -28.83 10.68 -1.61
N GLY A 117 -28.65 10.67 -2.94
CA GLY A 117 -27.81 11.63 -3.66
C GLY A 117 -26.31 11.29 -3.69
N GLU A 118 -25.85 10.28 -2.95
CA GLU A 118 -24.45 9.84 -2.94
C GLU A 118 -24.24 8.63 -3.86
N GLU A 119 -23.05 8.54 -4.47
CA GLU A 119 -22.64 7.37 -5.26
C GLU A 119 -22.41 6.16 -4.34
N ILE A 120 -23.19 5.10 -4.57
CA ILE A 120 -23.10 3.84 -3.84
C ILE A 120 -22.25 2.83 -4.61
N PHE A 121 -22.46 2.77 -5.93
CA PHE A 121 -21.86 1.79 -6.80
C PHE A 121 -21.75 2.32 -8.22
N SER A 122 -20.73 1.89 -8.96
CA SER A 122 -20.58 2.19 -10.38
C SER A 122 -20.35 0.93 -11.20
N VAL A 123 -20.82 0.94 -12.44
CA VAL A 123 -20.58 -0.09 -13.43
C VAL A 123 -19.95 0.56 -14.65
N ASP A 124 -18.79 0.06 -15.07
CA ASP A 124 -18.13 0.48 -16.29
C ASP A 124 -18.27 -0.60 -17.37
N ILE A 125 -19.02 -0.30 -18.43
CA ILE A 125 -19.21 -1.18 -19.58
C ILE A 125 -18.27 -0.74 -20.70
N VAL A 126 -17.26 -1.56 -20.96
CA VAL A 126 -16.20 -1.32 -21.94
C VAL A 126 -16.52 -2.10 -23.22
N PRO A 127 -16.84 -1.43 -24.35
CA PRO A 127 -17.00 -2.12 -25.62
C PRO A 127 -15.68 -2.72 -26.09
N ALA A 128 -15.74 -3.89 -26.70
CA ALA A 128 -14.56 -4.66 -27.05
C ALA A 128 -14.76 -5.53 -28.29
N TYR A 129 -13.67 -5.78 -28.98
CA TYR A 129 -13.62 -6.75 -30.08
C TYR A 129 -12.59 -7.82 -29.77
N ILE A 130 -12.92 -9.08 -30.05
CA ILE A 130 -11.98 -10.20 -29.98
C ILE A 130 -10.84 -9.93 -30.96
N TYR A 131 -9.60 -9.94 -30.48
CA TYR A 131 -8.42 -9.56 -31.25
C TYR A 131 -7.51 -10.74 -31.55
N SER A 132 -7.15 -11.51 -30.52
CA SER A 132 -6.21 -12.62 -30.60
C SER A 132 -6.45 -13.58 -29.44
N THR A 133 -5.51 -14.48 -29.18
CA THR A 133 -5.52 -15.40 -28.04
C THR A 133 -4.26 -15.23 -27.21
N ASN A 134 -4.38 -15.40 -25.90
CA ASN A 134 -3.27 -15.29 -24.96
C ASN A 134 -2.56 -16.63 -24.74
N ASN A 135 -1.59 -16.64 -23.83
CA ASN A 135 -0.79 -17.81 -23.46
C ASN A 135 -1.57 -18.89 -22.66
N TYR A 136 -2.89 -18.72 -22.50
CA TYR A 136 -3.82 -19.68 -21.92
C TYR A 136 -4.88 -20.14 -22.91
N ASP A 137 -4.70 -19.83 -24.21
CA ASP A 137 -5.67 -20.10 -25.28
C ASP A 137 -7.02 -19.41 -25.06
N GLU A 138 -7.01 -18.28 -24.35
CA GLU A 138 -8.19 -17.44 -24.10
C GLU A 138 -8.13 -16.15 -24.92
N ASP A 139 -9.29 -15.64 -25.33
CA ASP A 139 -9.38 -14.41 -26.13
C ASP A 139 -8.73 -13.20 -25.45
N THR A 140 -8.01 -12.41 -26.25
CA THR A 140 -7.63 -11.01 -25.96
C THR A 140 -8.52 -10.07 -26.74
N TYR A 141 -8.54 -8.80 -26.33
CA TYR A 141 -9.52 -7.84 -26.81
C TYR A 141 -8.88 -6.52 -27.19
N MET A 142 -9.34 -5.91 -28.28
CA MET A 142 -9.16 -4.48 -28.51
C MET A 142 -10.23 -3.72 -27.74
N VAL A 143 -9.81 -2.78 -26.90
CA VAL A 143 -10.68 -1.88 -26.13
C VAL A 143 -10.33 -0.41 -26.41
N PRO A 144 -11.27 0.52 -26.24
CA PRO A 144 -10.97 1.94 -26.28
C PRO A 144 -9.84 2.36 -25.33
N GLU A 145 -8.98 3.28 -25.79
CA GLU A 145 -7.91 3.82 -24.95
C GLU A 145 -8.46 4.74 -23.86
N VAL A 146 -7.94 4.57 -22.64
CA VAL A 146 -8.21 5.49 -21.53
C VAL A 146 -7.39 6.77 -21.74
N LEU A 147 -8.05 7.86 -22.10
CA LEU A 147 -7.39 9.16 -22.22
C LEU A 147 -7.15 9.76 -20.83
N GLY A 148 -5.88 9.99 -20.50
CA GLY A 148 -5.40 10.46 -19.19
C GLY A 148 -5.62 11.94 -18.89
N TYR A 149 -6.77 12.52 -19.25
CA TYR A 149 -7.08 13.90 -18.87
C TYR A 149 -7.53 13.99 -17.41
N LYS A 150 -7.15 15.08 -16.74
CA LYS A 150 -7.46 15.37 -15.35
C LYS A 150 -8.99 15.33 -15.13
N HIS A 151 -9.41 14.82 -13.96
CA HIS A 151 -10.83 14.70 -13.60
C HIS A 151 -11.60 16.03 -13.75
N GLY A 152 -12.80 15.98 -14.33
CA GLY A 152 -13.76 17.10 -14.38
C GLY A 152 -14.16 17.56 -15.79
N ILE A 153 -14.69 18.80 -15.85
CA ILE A 153 -15.29 19.52 -17.00
C ILE A 153 -14.43 19.46 -18.28
N GLU A 154 -13.10 19.34 -18.14
CA GLU A 154 -12.16 19.22 -19.26
C GLU A 154 -12.33 17.94 -20.10
N ARG A 155 -12.84 16.85 -19.51
CA ARG A 155 -13.01 15.55 -20.19
C ARG A 155 -14.25 15.52 -21.09
N SER A 156 -15.34 16.18 -20.69
CA SER A 156 -16.57 16.32 -21.48
C SER A 156 -16.33 17.23 -22.69
N ASN A 157 -15.66 18.37 -22.48
CA ASN A 157 -15.29 19.31 -23.54
C ASN A 157 -14.36 18.68 -24.58
N TYR A 158 -13.45 17.77 -24.17
CA TYR A 158 -12.58 17.05 -25.11
C TYR A 158 -13.35 16.07 -26.01
N TYR A 159 -14.41 15.44 -25.51
CA TYR A 159 -15.28 14.59 -26.33
C TYR A 159 -16.09 15.39 -27.34
N GLU A 160 -16.60 16.54 -26.92
CA GLU A 160 -17.24 17.50 -27.83
C GLU A 160 -16.22 17.98 -28.89
N LEU A 161 -14.98 18.30 -28.49
CA LEU A 161 -13.89 18.64 -29.41
C LEU A 161 -13.51 17.51 -30.37
N LEU A 162 -13.45 16.24 -29.93
CA LEU A 162 -13.20 15.10 -30.80
C LEU A 162 -14.34 14.89 -31.82
N LYS A 163 -15.59 15.08 -31.39
CA LYS A 163 -16.77 15.08 -32.27
C LYS A 163 -16.72 16.22 -33.29
N GLU A 164 -16.30 17.42 -32.86
CA GLU A 164 -16.15 18.60 -33.72
C GLU A 164 -14.95 18.49 -34.69
N GLN A 165 -13.89 17.76 -34.31
CA GLN A 165 -12.65 17.64 -35.09
C GLN A 165 -12.49 16.34 -35.89
N TYR A 166 -13.53 15.47 -35.96
CA TYR A 166 -13.49 14.18 -36.69
C TYR A 166 -12.28 13.29 -36.32
N GLN A 167 -11.77 13.36 -35.09
CA GLN A 167 -10.60 12.59 -34.68
C GLN A 167 -10.97 11.17 -34.23
N LYS A 168 -10.17 10.19 -34.65
CA LYS A 168 -10.42 8.75 -34.49
C LYS A 168 -10.18 8.29 -33.04
N MET A 169 -11.08 7.46 -32.51
CA MET A 169 -10.88 6.75 -31.23
C MET A 169 -9.68 5.81 -31.34
N LYS A 170 -8.74 5.92 -30.39
CA LYS A 170 -7.61 4.98 -30.28
C LYS A 170 -8.05 3.71 -29.57
N TRP A 171 -7.56 2.57 -30.04
CA TRP A 171 -7.83 1.25 -29.47
C TRP A 171 -6.53 0.63 -28.99
N ILE A 172 -6.58 -0.07 -27.85
CA ILE A 172 -5.45 -0.77 -27.24
C ILE A 172 -5.76 -2.25 -27.07
N ASN A 173 -4.74 -3.09 -27.20
CA ASN A 173 -4.84 -4.50 -26.87
C ASN A 173 -4.95 -4.64 -25.34
N SER A 174 -5.82 -5.54 -24.89
CA SER A 174 -6.12 -5.79 -23.48
C SER A 174 -6.38 -7.27 -23.27
N ASP A 175 -5.90 -7.80 -22.15
CA ASP A 175 -5.99 -9.22 -21.85
C ASP A 175 -6.51 -9.45 -20.42
N PRO A 176 -7.79 -9.13 -20.16
CA PRO A 176 -8.41 -9.30 -18.84
C PRO A 176 -8.49 -10.76 -18.41
N ARG A 177 -8.71 -11.68 -19.35
CA ARG A 177 -8.87 -13.12 -19.08
C ARG A 177 -7.62 -13.74 -18.46
N GLY A 178 -6.46 -13.52 -19.06
CA GLY A 178 -5.26 -14.10 -18.45
C GLY A 178 -4.80 -13.37 -17.18
N TYR A 179 -5.22 -12.12 -16.89
CA TYR A 179 -5.06 -11.55 -15.53
C TYR A 179 -5.92 -12.31 -14.51
N ILE A 180 -7.15 -12.69 -14.88
CA ILE A 180 -8.02 -13.57 -14.08
C ILE A 180 -7.38 -14.95 -13.89
N GLN A 181 -6.87 -15.53 -14.97
CA GLN A 181 -6.24 -16.85 -14.93
C GLN A 181 -4.97 -16.86 -14.09
N LEU A 182 -4.14 -15.83 -14.20
CA LEU A 182 -2.93 -15.69 -13.38
C LEU A 182 -3.27 -15.53 -11.90
N ALA A 183 -4.24 -14.65 -11.57
CA ALA A 183 -4.73 -14.49 -10.20
C ALA A 183 -5.25 -15.80 -9.62
N ARG A 184 -6.01 -16.58 -10.41
CA ARG A 184 -6.51 -17.91 -10.02
C ARG A 184 -5.37 -18.90 -9.75
N ARG A 185 -4.37 -18.97 -10.64
CA ARG A 185 -3.22 -19.88 -10.48
C ARG A 185 -2.39 -19.55 -9.24
N LEU A 186 -2.13 -18.26 -8.99
CA LEU A 186 -1.39 -17.84 -7.81
C LEU A 186 -2.13 -18.16 -6.51
N ASP A 187 -3.45 -17.96 -6.47
CA ASP A 187 -4.26 -18.29 -5.30
C ASP A 187 -4.30 -19.80 -5.00
N LEU A 188 -4.32 -20.64 -6.04
CA LEU A 188 -4.20 -22.09 -5.89
C LEU A 188 -2.81 -22.52 -5.39
N ALA A 189 -1.76 -21.75 -5.70
CA ALA A 189 -0.40 -22.02 -5.26
C ALA A 189 -0.12 -21.50 -3.84
N THR A 190 -0.79 -20.43 -3.41
CA THR A 190 -0.64 -19.85 -2.07
C THR A 190 -1.90 -19.11 -1.63
N ILE A 191 -2.30 -19.35 -0.38
CA ILE A 191 -3.39 -18.62 0.27
C ILE A 191 -3.07 -17.13 0.49
N ASP A 192 -1.80 -16.73 0.40
CA ASP A 192 -1.36 -15.39 0.76
C ASP A 192 -1.41 -14.39 -0.40
N PHE A 193 -1.65 -14.83 -1.64
CA PHE A 193 -1.78 -13.91 -2.78
C PHE A 193 -2.93 -12.91 -2.60
N ARG A 194 -4.17 -13.40 -2.60
CA ARG A 194 -5.36 -12.53 -2.49
C ARG A 194 -5.40 -11.80 -1.16
N ASN A 195 -5.00 -12.46 -0.08
CA ASN A 195 -5.00 -11.85 1.25
C ASN A 195 -4.05 -10.65 1.32
N THR A 196 -2.82 -10.78 0.79
CA THR A 196 -1.86 -9.67 0.74
C THR A 196 -2.37 -8.51 -0.10
N VAL A 197 -2.86 -8.79 -1.32
CA VAL A 197 -3.36 -7.75 -2.23
C VAL A 197 -4.48 -6.95 -1.57
N LYS A 198 -5.44 -7.64 -0.95
CA LYS A 198 -6.57 -7.00 -0.26
C LYS A 198 -6.12 -6.19 0.94
N PHE A 199 -5.20 -6.71 1.76
CA PHE A 199 -4.64 -5.98 2.89
C PHE A 199 -4.04 -4.64 2.45
N ILE A 200 -3.17 -4.65 1.43
CA ILE A 200 -2.50 -3.45 0.96
C ILE A 200 -3.50 -2.49 0.28
N LYS A 201 -4.50 -3.00 -0.45
CA LYS A 201 -5.61 -2.18 -0.97
C LYS A 201 -6.40 -1.50 0.16
N GLY A 202 -6.67 -2.21 1.25
CA GLY A 202 -7.32 -1.65 2.45
C GLY A 202 -6.51 -0.50 3.06
N TRP A 203 -5.21 -0.68 3.24
CA TRP A 203 -4.29 0.39 3.66
C TRP A 203 -4.34 1.59 2.70
N LYS A 204 -4.21 1.34 1.40
CA LYS A 204 -4.25 2.40 0.37
C LYS A 204 -5.57 3.17 0.38
N THR A 205 -6.71 2.48 0.54
CA THR A 205 -8.03 3.13 0.64
C THR A 205 -8.12 3.97 1.91
N SER A 206 -7.61 3.46 3.03
CA SER A 206 -7.55 4.20 4.29
C SER A 206 -6.72 5.49 4.16
N CYS A 207 -5.56 5.44 3.50
CA CYS A 207 -4.74 6.62 3.20
C CYS A 207 -5.45 7.60 2.26
N LYS A 208 -6.05 7.12 1.16
CA LYS A 208 -6.78 7.98 0.21
C LYS A 208 -7.92 8.75 0.87
N ARG A 209 -8.68 8.11 1.76
CA ARG A 209 -9.76 8.78 2.51
C ARG A 209 -9.27 9.93 3.40
N LYS A 210 -8.00 9.90 3.82
CA LYS A 210 -7.40 10.97 4.64
C LYS A 210 -6.76 12.07 3.80
N ASN A 211 -6.38 11.77 2.57
CA ASN A 211 -5.77 12.73 1.66
C ASN A 211 -5.99 12.30 0.19
N ASP A 212 -6.80 13.05 -0.54
CA ASP A 212 -7.13 12.76 -1.94
C ASP A 212 -5.93 12.84 -2.89
N ASN A 213 -4.83 13.51 -2.49
CA ASN A 213 -3.57 13.50 -3.22
C ASN A 213 -2.79 12.17 -3.08
N PHE A 214 -3.30 11.20 -2.31
CA PHE A 214 -2.72 9.87 -2.26
C PHE A 214 -3.03 9.07 -3.53
N LYS A 215 -2.14 9.14 -4.54
CA LYS A 215 -2.36 8.59 -5.89
C LYS A 215 -1.65 7.25 -6.17
N LEU A 216 -1.84 6.24 -5.33
CA LEU A 216 -1.38 4.87 -5.58
C LEU A 216 -2.49 3.99 -6.19
N LYS A 217 -2.25 3.32 -7.33
CA LYS A 217 -3.29 2.49 -7.99
C LYS A 217 -3.38 1.08 -7.41
N SER A 218 -4.60 0.59 -7.21
CA SER A 218 -4.89 -0.75 -6.69
C SER A 218 -4.42 -1.87 -7.61
N PHE A 219 -4.48 -1.68 -8.93
CA PHE A 219 -4.00 -2.68 -9.89
C PHE A 219 -2.47 -2.77 -9.91
N HIS A 220 -1.76 -1.64 -9.71
CA HIS A 220 -0.31 -1.63 -9.56
C HIS A 220 0.13 -2.47 -8.35
N ILE A 221 -0.51 -2.27 -7.19
CA ILE A 221 -0.28 -3.09 -5.99
C ILE A 221 -0.42 -4.59 -6.30
N GLU A 222 -1.50 -4.96 -6.98
CA GLU A 222 -1.77 -6.36 -7.32
C GLU A 222 -0.67 -6.97 -8.19
N GLN A 223 -0.23 -6.25 -9.24
CA GLN A 223 0.82 -6.74 -10.13
C GLN A 223 2.20 -6.80 -9.47
N ILE A 224 2.50 -5.93 -8.50
CA ILE A 224 3.72 -6.05 -7.69
C ILE A 224 3.74 -7.39 -6.93
N ILE A 225 2.62 -7.76 -6.30
CA ILE A 225 2.53 -9.03 -5.54
C ILE A 225 2.61 -10.23 -6.48
N VAL A 226 2.03 -10.14 -7.68
CA VAL A 226 2.20 -11.14 -8.75
C VAL A 226 3.69 -11.34 -9.07
N GLU A 227 4.44 -10.28 -9.34
CA GLU A 227 5.88 -10.33 -9.63
C GLU A 227 6.68 -10.99 -8.50
N TYR A 228 6.35 -10.68 -7.25
CA TYR A 228 7.01 -11.30 -6.09
C TYR A 228 6.78 -12.81 -6.03
N LEU A 229 5.54 -13.26 -6.24
CA LEU A 229 5.18 -14.67 -6.15
C LEU A 229 5.66 -15.50 -7.33
N ILE A 230 5.70 -14.92 -8.54
CA ILE A 230 6.29 -15.56 -9.71
C ILE A 230 7.80 -15.78 -9.50
N LYS A 231 8.51 -14.78 -8.95
CA LYS A 231 9.95 -14.89 -8.68
C LYS A 231 10.28 -15.78 -7.48
N LYS A 232 9.41 -15.81 -6.45
CA LYS A 232 9.63 -16.59 -5.22
C LYS A 232 8.30 -17.06 -4.61
N SER A 233 7.99 -18.34 -4.78
CA SER A 233 6.68 -18.91 -4.43
C SER A 233 6.43 -19.22 -2.94
N ARG A 234 7.41 -19.02 -2.04
CA ARG A 234 7.30 -19.41 -0.61
C ARG A 234 7.17 -18.26 0.38
N LEU A 235 6.83 -17.06 -0.10
CA LEU A 235 6.63 -15.91 0.79
C LEU A 235 5.25 -15.98 1.45
N LEU A 236 5.21 -15.74 2.77
CA LEU A 236 3.96 -15.65 3.53
C LEU A 236 3.43 -14.21 3.53
N ILE A 237 2.19 -14.01 4.00
CA ILE A 237 1.54 -12.69 4.02
C ILE A 237 2.38 -11.60 4.69
N PHE A 238 3.02 -11.87 5.83
CA PHE A 238 3.91 -10.89 6.48
C PHE A 238 5.09 -10.52 5.57
N ASP A 239 5.72 -11.52 4.93
CA ASP A 239 6.87 -11.29 4.06
C ASP A 239 6.50 -10.45 2.84
N LEU A 240 5.36 -10.76 2.22
CA LEU A 240 4.87 -10.03 1.05
C LEU A 240 4.51 -8.58 1.40
N ILE A 241 3.83 -8.37 2.53
CA ILE A 241 3.49 -7.02 3.04
C ILE A 241 4.77 -6.25 3.34
N PHE A 242 5.67 -6.82 4.16
CA PHE A 242 6.90 -6.15 4.55
C PHE A 242 7.75 -5.80 3.33
N LYS A 243 7.95 -6.75 2.40
CA LYS A 243 8.67 -6.53 1.14
C LYS A 243 8.03 -5.44 0.29
N PHE A 244 6.70 -5.44 0.13
CA PHE A 244 5.99 -4.40 -0.61
C PHE A 244 6.31 -3.00 -0.06
N PHE A 245 6.15 -2.81 1.25
CA PHE A 245 6.36 -1.50 1.87
C PHE A 245 7.82 -1.06 1.90
N VAL A 246 8.76 -1.99 2.10
CA VAL A 246 10.20 -1.70 2.04
C VAL A 246 10.62 -1.25 0.63
N GLU A 247 10.11 -1.90 -0.42
CA GLU A 247 10.48 -1.62 -1.80
C GLU A 247 9.65 -0.50 -2.44
N LEU A 248 8.54 -0.08 -1.83
CA LEU A 248 7.62 0.93 -2.37
C LEU A 248 8.30 2.22 -2.85
N PRO A 249 9.29 2.82 -2.16
CA PRO A 249 9.98 3.99 -2.68
C PRO A 249 10.65 3.75 -4.04
N HIS A 250 11.30 2.60 -4.21
CA HIS A 250 11.97 2.22 -5.46
C HIS A 250 10.95 1.89 -6.57
N LEU A 251 9.84 1.23 -6.20
CA LEU A 251 8.73 0.94 -7.12
C LEU A 251 7.99 2.19 -7.63
N LEU A 252 8.34 3.38 -7.14
CA LEU A 252 7.78 4.67 -7.58
C LEU A 252 8.82 5.54 -8.31
N GLU A 253 10.02 5.02 -8.54
CA GLU A 253 11.06 5.72 -9.30
C GLU A 253 10.69 5.72 -10.78
N GLU A 254 10.52 4.54 -11.38
CA GLU A 254 10.20 4.37 -12.80
C GLU A 254 9.22 3.21 -13.04
N PRO A 255 8.40 3.26 -14.10
CA PRO A 255 7.57 2.14 -14.51
C PRO A 255 8.41 0.91 -14.86
N SER A 256 7.97 -0.25 -14.41
CA SER A 256 8.72 -1.51 -14.53
C SER A 256 7.87 -2.73 -14.88
N ILE A 257 6.55 -2.66 -14.71
CA ILE A 257 5.66 -3.81 -14.89
C ILE A 257 5.08 -3.79 -16.30
N LYS A 258 5.52 -4.74 -17.13
CA LYS A 258 5.03 -4.87 -18.51
C LYS A 258 3.57 -5.25 -18.56
N ASP A 259 2.83 -4.63 -19.48
CA ASP A 259 1.47 -5.06 -19.77
C ASP A 259 1.48 -6.40 -20.52
N ARG A 260 0.59 -7.31 -20.13
CA ARG A 260 0.58 -8.67 -20.68
C ARG A 260 0.06 -8.73 -22.13
N ALA A 261 -0.82 -7.82 -22.52
CA ALA A 261 -1.34 -7.73 -23.88
C ALA A 261 -0.37 -6.98 -24.81
N ASP A 262 0.45 -6.09 -24.25
CA ASP A 262 1.43 -5.29 -24.99
C ASP A 262 2.71 -5.04 -24.16
N ASN A 263 3.73 -5.87 -24.38
CA ASN A 263 5.03 -5.78 -23.69
C ASN A 263 5.81 -4.48 -23.99
N SER A 264 5.39 -3.67 -24.95
CA SER A 264 5.98 -2.35 -25.17
C SER A 264 5.51 -1.33 -24.11
N LYS A 265 4.36 -1.57 -23.47
CA LYS A 265 3.75 -0.69 -22.48
C LYS A 265 3.99 -1.17 -21.05
N PHE A 266 3.71 -0.27 -20.10
CA PHE A 266 3.83 -0.51 -18.67
C PHE A 266 2.48 -0.26 -17.98
N ILE A 267 2.06 -1.19 -17.12
CA ILE A 267 0.82 -1.09 -16.33
C ILE A 267 0.91 0.08 -15.33
N ASP A 268 2.13 0.33 -14.87
CA ASP A 268 2.50 1.32 -13.88
C ASP A 268 3.00 2.65 -14.49
N ASP A 269 2.77 2.88 -15.79
CA ASP A 269 3.21 4.11 -16.50
C ASP A 269 2.71 5.41 -15.83
N TYR A 270 1.58 5.35 -15.11
CA TYR A 270 1.05 6.49 -14.34
C TYR A 270 2.03 7.04 -13.29
N ILE A 271 3.05 6.27 -12.87
CA ILE A 271 4.10 6.73 -11.95
C ILE A 271 4.81 7.96 -12.50
N ARG A 272 4.99 8.06 -13.83
CA ARG A 272 5.63 9.20 -14.48
C ARG A 272 4.85 10.50 -14.30
N ASN A 273 3.54 10.40 -14.06
CA ASN A 273 2.65 11.54 -13.87
C ASN A 273 2.44 11.90 -12.39
N LEU A 274 3.06 11.17 -11.46
CA LEU A 274 3.00 11.50 -10.04
C LEU A 274 3.92 12.70 -9.73
N THR A 275 3.38 13.68 -9.02
CA THR A 275 4.20 14.80 -8.53
C THR A 275 5.11 14.36 -7.38
N ASP A 276 6.18 15.12 -7.13
CA ASP A 276 7.08 14.85 -5.99
C ASP A 276 6.34 14.87 -4.65
N GLU A 277 5.35 15.75 -4.50
CA GLU A 277 4.48 15.80 -3.32
C GLU A 277 3.67 14.51 -3.16
N GLN A 278 3.10 13.98 -4.25
CA GLN A 278 2.35 12.72 -4.20
C GLN A 278 3.26 11.54 -3.88
N LYS A 279 4.47 11.48 -4.46
CA LYS A 279 5.46 10.45 -4.14
C LYS A 279 5.92 10.56 -2.68
N LEU A 280 6.14 11.78 -2.18
CA LEU A 280 6.48 12.04 -0.77
C LEU A 280 5.36 11.59 0.17
N LEU A 281 4.10 11.91 -0.15
CA LEU A 281 2.94 11.50 0.64
C LEU A 281 2.82 9.97 0.74
N ILE A 282 3.09 9.25 -0.36
CA ILE A 282 3.13 7.78 -0.35
C ILE A 282 4.28 7.27 0.54
N LYS A 283 5.47 7.88 0.46
CA LYS A 283 6.61 7.53 1.33
C LYS A 283 6.32 7.78 2.81
N GLN A 284 5.68 8.90 3.16
CA GLN A 284 5.29 9.21 4.54
C GLN A 284 4.23 8.22 5.07
N ALA A 285 3.30 7.79 4.22
CA ALA A 285 2.32 6.79 4.61
C ALA A 285 2.92 5.41 4.82
N ARG A 286 3.87 5.04 3.95
CA ARG A 286 4.69 3.83 4.08
C ARG A 286 5.46 3.83 5.38
N ASP A 287 6.18 4.91 5.68
CA ASP A 287 6.97 5.05 6.90
C ASP A 287 6.06 4.92 8.13
N CYS A 288 4.90 5.58 8.13
CA CYS A 288 3.95 5.47 9.24
C CYS A 288 3.44 4.03 9.45
N PHE A 289 3.11 3.31 8.36
CA PHE A 289 2.71 1.91 8.44
C PHE A 289 3.84 1.02 8.99
N LEU A 290 5.05 1.15 8.47
CA LEU A 290 6.18 0.32 8.90
C LEU A 290 6.60 0.61 10.33
N ILE A 291 6.52 1.86 10.80
CA ILE A 291 6.74 2.20 12.23
C ILE A 291 5.73 1.50 13.13
N LYS A 292 4.45 1.43 12.74
CA LYS A 292 3.45 0.66 13.48
C LYS A 292 3.77 -0.83 13.46
N LEU A 293 4.18 -1.36 12.31
CA LEU A 293 4.55 -2.76 12.16
C LEU A 293 5.79 -3.14 13.00
N GLU A 294 6.81 -2.28 13.07
CA GLU A 294 7.99 -2.48 13.94
C GLU A 294 7.64 -2.52 15.44
N ASN A 295 6.49 -1.96 15.82
CA ASN A 295 5.98 -1.92 17.18
C ASN A 295 4.83 -2.91 17.43
N ILE A 296 4.60 -3.84 16.49
CA ILE A 296 3.56 -4.85 16.64
C ILE A 296 3.84 -5.74 17.86
N THR A 297 2.79 -5.97 18.64
CA THR A 297 2.77 -6.89 19.78
C THR A 297 1.66 -7.92 19.58
N PRO A 298 1.64 -9.04 20.35
CA PRO A 298 0.55 -10.01 20.22
C PRO A 298 -0.81 -9.47 20.68
N TYR A 299 -0.88 -8.26 21.22
CA TYR A 299 -2.11 -7.58 21.61
C TYR A 299 -2.46 -6.42 20.67
N SER A 300 -1.60 -6.11 19.69
CA SER A 300 -1.86 -5.06 18.73
C SER A 300 -3.06 -5.40 17.84
N SER A 301 -3.90 -4.39 17.60
CA SER A 301 -5.01 -4.46 16.65
C SER A 301 -4.47 -4.27 15.23
N ILE A 302 -4.83 -5.17 14.31
CA ILE A 302 -4.49 -5.02 12.89
C ILE A 302 -5.21 -3.80 12.29
N ASP A 303 -6.40 -3.46 12.78
CA ASP A 303 -7.15 -2.29 12.36
C ASP A 303 -6.38 -0.98 12.62
N GLU A 304 -5.74 -0.87 13.78
CA GLU A 304 -4.89 0.29 14.11
C GLU A 304 -3.66 0.39 13.21
N ILE A 305 -3.11 -0.77 12.80
CA ILE A 305 -1.94 -0.85 11.93
C ILE A 305 -2.30 -0.41 10.51
N ILE A 306 -3.37 -0.96 9.95
CA ILE A 306 -3.81 -0.67 8.57
C ILE A 306 -4.42 0.73 8.43
N ASN A 307 -4.95 1.32 9.50
CA ASN A 307 -5.47 2.68 9.50
C ASN A 307 -4.40 3.66 9.01
N GLY A 308 -4.66 4.26 7.84
CA GLY A 308 -3.71 5.11 7.13
C GLY A 308 -3.24 6.28 7.97
N CYS A 309 -2.00 6.69 7.82
CA CYS A 309 -1.42 7.83 8.50
C CYS A 309 -0.25 8.35 7.68
N PHE A 310 0.33 9.48 8.06
CA PHE A 310 1.46 10.10 7.37
C PHE A 310 2.50 10.49 8.42
N TYR A 311 3.71 9.95 8.28
CA TYR A 311 4.81 10.24 9.18
C TYR A 311 5.88 11.02 8.44
N GLU A 312 6.11 12.25 8.88
CA GLU A 312 7.28 13.02 8.48
C GLU A 312 8.44 12.68 9.43
N ARG A 313 9.55 12.20 8.86
CA ARG A 313 10.76 11.92 9.63
C ARG A 313 11.23 13.15 10.39
N VAL A 314 11.60 12.98 11.65
CA VAL A 314 11.91 14.11 12.53
C VAL A 314 13.20 14.84 12.14
N SER A 315 14.06 14.19 11.37
CA SER A 315 15.30 14.73 10.81
C SER A 315 15.69 13.96 9.54
N ASP A 316 16.56 14.53 8.72
CA ASP A 316 17.06 13.88 7.50
C ASP A 316 17.94 12.65 7.80
N GLY A 317 18.46 12.54 9.03
CA GLY A 317 19.24 11.41 9.49
C GLY A 317 18.44 10.40 10.33
N GLU A 318 17.11 10.52 10.40
CA GLU A 318 16.31 9.50 11.09
C GLU A 318 16.19 8.24 10.24
N GLU A 319 16.54 7.11 10.85
CA GLU A 319 16.53 5.79 10.21
C GLU A 319 15.72 4.80 11.03
N PHE A 320 15.23 3.77 10.35
CA PHE A 320 14.47 2.65 10.93
C PHE A 320 15.01 1.32 10.45
N LEU A 321 14.68 0.22 11.12
CA LEU A 321 15.20 -1.10 10.75
C LEU A 321 14.71 -1.52 9.36
N PHE A 322 13.51 -1.10 8.97
CA PHE A 322 12.99 -1.34 7.63
C PHE A 322 13.78 -0.63 6.52
N ASP A 323 14.54 0.44 6.81
CA ASP A 323 15.45 1.05 5.81
C ASP A 323 16.59 0.09 5.45
N TYR A 324 16.93 -0.82 6.35
CA TYR A 324 17.91 -1.89 6.18
C TYR A 324 17.27 -3.24 5.81
N LYS A 325 15.97 -3.26 5.47
CA LYS A 325 15.19 -4.47 5.17
C LYS A 325 15.12 -5.49 6.33
N ILE A 326 15.28 -5.03 7.57
CA ILE A 326 15.27 -5.89 8.77
C ILE A 326 13.86 -5.84 9.40
N PRO A 327 13.06 -6.92 9.36
CA PRO A 327 11.80 -6.96 10.08
C PRO A 327 12.00 -7.08 11.59
N VAL A 328 11.04 -6.57 12.36
CA VAL A 328 11.01 -6.72 13.82
C VAL A 328 10.06 -7.84 14.21
N LEU A 329 10.61 -8.95 14.69
CA LEU A 329 9.88 -10.14 15.12
C LEU A 329 10.39 -10.54 16.51
N ILE A 330 10.01 -9.76 17.52
CA ILE A 330 10.52 -9.88 18.90
C ILE A 330 10.25 -11.26 19.47
N ASP A 331 11.25 -12.08 19.79
CA ASP A 331 11.08 -13.31 20.56
C ASP A 331 10.84 -12.99 22.05
N LYS A 332 9.80 -13.60 22.63
CA LYS A 332 9.44 -13.39 24.05
C LYS A 332 10.33 -14.19 25.01
N ASN A 333 11.03 -15.20 24.52
CA ASN A 333 11.88 -16.06 25.32
C ASN A 333 13.28 -15.46 25.53
N VAL A 334 13.57 -14.34 24.88
CA VAL A 334 14.85 -13.64 24.94
C VAL A 334 14.79 -12.53 26.00
N ALA A 335 15.74 -12.55 26.93
CA ALA A 335 15.99 -11.43 27.82
C ALA A 335 17.03 -10.50 27.20
N PHE A 336 16.64 -9.25 26.93
CA PHE A 336 17.51 -8.24 26.35
C PHE A 336 17.31 -6.90 27.05
N ARG A 337 18.38 -6.32 27.59
CA ARG A 337 18.35 -5.04 28.32
C ARG A 337 19.60 -4.22 28.06
N ILE A 338 19.37 -2.94 27.83
CA ILE A 338 20.41 -1.89 27.83
C ILE A 338 20.24 -0.95 29.01
N ASP A 339 21.32 -0.31 29.42
CA ASP A 339 21.32 0.81 30.36
C ASP A 339 22.43 1.81 30.01
N GLY A 340 22.33 3.04 30.53
CA GLY A 340 23.36 4.06 30.39
C GLY A 340 24.16 4.20 31.68
N PHE A 341 25.49 4.14 31.60
CA PHE A 341 26.37 4.45 32.72
C PHE A 341 26.80 5.92 32.64
N VAL A 342 26.43 6.71 33.65
CA VAL A 342 26.82 8.11 33.73
C VAL A 342 28.18 8.23 34.39
N GLN A 343 29.15 8.77 33.65
CA GLN A 343 30.53 8.89 34.09
C GLN A 343 30.68 9.82 35.31
N LYS A 344 31.72 9.53 36.11
CA LYS A 344 32.05 10.28 37.33
C LYS A 344 32.43 11.72 36.99
N LYS A 345 31.86 12.67 37.72
CA LYS A 345 32.22 14.09 37.67
C LYS A 345 32.13 14.68 39.06
N VAL A 346 33.14 15.46 39.46
CA VAL A 346 33.20 16.07 40.80
C VAL A 346 31.96 16.91 41.05
N GLY A 347 31.28 16.67 42.18
CA GLY A 347 30.04 17.36 42.55
C GLY A 347 28.76 16.82 41.90
N PHE A 348 28.82 15.68 41.19
CA PHE A 348 27.68 15.09 40.52
C PHE A 348 27.53 13.58 40.78
N SER A 349 26.28 13.11 40.87
CA SER A 349 25.97 11.67 40.96
C SER A 349 26.42 10.92 39.71
N SER A 350 27.01 9.74 39.86
CA SER A 350 27.43 8.84 38.78
C SER A 350 26.88 7.44 38.99
N GLY A 351 26.88 6.61 37.95
CA GLY A 351 26.38 5.24 37.99
C GLY A 351 25.36 4.94 36.89
N TRP A 352 24.73 3.77 37.02
CA TRP A 352 23.71 3.30 36.08
C TRP A 352 22.42 4.10 36.22
N LEU A 353 21.88 4.60 35.11
CA LEU A 353 20.66 5.41 35.09
C LEU A 353 19.51 4.72 35.85
N ARG A 354 19.35 3.40 35.69
CA ARG A 354 18.28 2.66 36.36
C ARG A 354 18.54 2.33 37.83
N LYS A 355 19.80 2.20 38.24
CA LYS A 355 20.15 1.80 39.62
C LYS A 355 20.39 2.97 40.55
N THR A 356 20.62 4.18 40.03
CA THR A 356 20.95 5.36 40.84
C THR A 356 19.75 6.32 40.93
N PRO A 357 19.06 6.41 42.09
CA PRO A 357 17.82 7.19 42.24
C PRO A 357 17.96 8.67 41.87
N GLN A 358 19.14 9.26 42.09
CA GLN A 358 19.40 10.66 41.74
C GLN A 358 19.37 10.88 40.22
N LEU A 359 19.81 9.90 39.42
CA LEU A 359 19.85 10.00 37.97
C LEU A 359 18.47 9.80 37.33
N GLN A 360 17.57 9.06 38.00
CA GLN A 360 16.19 8.86 37.55
C GLN A 360 15.36 10.16 37.58
N LYS A 361 15.74 11.13 38.43
CA LYS A 361 15.11 12.46 38.48
C LYS A 361 15.48 13.34 37.28
N GLY A 362 16.54 12.99 36.56
CA GLY A 362 17.07 13.71 35.41
C GLY A 362 18.53 14.14 35.61
N LEU A 363 19.21 14.38 34.50
CA LEU A 363 20.59 14.84 34.46
C LEU A 363 20.63 16.35 34.23
N THR A 364 21.42 17.07 35.00
CA THR A 364 21.56 18.53 34.83
C THR A 364 22.39 18.87 33.59
N LYS A 365 21.92 19.84 32.80
CA LYS A 365 22.74 20.54 31.79
C LYS A 365 23.43 21.74 32.41
N SER A 366 24.70 21.98 32.08
CA SER A 366 25.33 23.30 32.26
C SER A 366 26.45 23.49 31.23
N ALA A 367 26.68 24.75 30.83
CA ALA A 367 27.65 25.12 29.79
C ALA A 367 29.05 24.55 30.05
N ASP A 368 29.48 24.53 31.32
CA ASP A 368 30.78 24.00 31.76
C ASP A 368 30.68 22.56 32.34
N ARG A 369 29.47 21.98 32.36
CA ARG A 369 29.17 20.74 33.11
C ARG A 369 28.52 19.66 32.25
N LYS A 370 28.96 19.49 31.00
CA LYS A 370 28.61 18.32 30.19
C LYS A 370 28.81 17.03 31.00
N ARG A 371 27.80 16.17 30.99
CA ARG A 371 27.85 14.81 31.51
C ARG A 371 28.04 13.86 30.32
N TYR A 372 28.72 12.75 30.57
CA TYR A 372 29.05 11.74 29.58
C TYR A 372 28.35 10.43 29.96
N LEU A 373 27.75 9.77 28.98
CA LEU A 373 27.00 8.53 29.14
C LEU A 373 27.53 7.45 28.21
N ASP A 374 27.85 6.30 28.78
CA ASP A 374 28.18 5.09 28.03
C ASP A 374 26.99 4.14 28.04
N PHE A 375 26.36 3.94 26.89
CA PHE A 375 25.27 2.97 26.77
C PHE A 375 25.82 1.58 26.50
N GLN A 376 25.32 0.60 27.26
CA GLN A 376 25.82 -0.77 27.22
C GLN A 376 24.67 -1.77 27.31
N ILE A 377 24.88 -2.93 26.70
CA ILE A 377 24.04 -4.11 26.90
C ILE A 377 24.40 -4.71 28.24
N ILE A 378 23.44 -4.75 29.17
CA ILE A 378 23.64 -5.25 30.53
C ILE A 378 23.10 -6.68 30.73
N SER A 379 22.30 -7.16 29.78
CA SER A 379 21.78 -8.53 29.75
C SER A 379 21.34 -8.83 28.32
N ASP A 380 21.80 -9.96 27.80
CA ASP A 380 21.43 -10.44 26.47
C ASP A 380 21.47 -11.97 26.42
N THR A 381 20.33 -12.59 26.15
CA THR A 381 20.21 -14.04 25.91
C THR A 381 19.73 -14.34 24.49
N SER A 382 19.85 -13.37 23.57
CA SER A 382 19.33 -13.46 22.20
C SER A 382 20.22 -14.30 21.28
N ASP A 383 21.50 -14.44 21.62
CA ASP A 383 22.51 -14.98 20.72
C ASP A 383 22.45 -14.27 19.34
N ALA A 384 22.33 -12.95 19.38
CA ALA A 384 22.32 -12.08 18.21
C ALA A 384 23.71 -12.00 17.58
N GLU A 385 23.76 -11.93 16.26
CA GLU A 385 24.98 -11.82 15.46
C GLU A 385 25.58 -10.43 15.59
N TYR A 386 24.73 -9.41 15.70
CA TYR A 386 25.11 -8.02 15.92
C TYR A 386 23.96 -7.19 16.50
N HIS A 387 24.27 -5.96 16.90
CA HIS A 387 23.30 -5.03 17.47
C HIS A 387 23.30 -3.71 16.70
N LYS A 388 22.11 -3.13 16.53
CA LYS A 388 21.94 -1.75 16.04
C LYS A 388 21.52 -0.84 17.19
N TRP A 389 22.01 0.38 17.22
CA TRP A 389 21.72 1.39 18.22
C TRP A 389 21.09 2.62 17.58
N LYS A 390 20.02 3.13 18.19
CA LYS A 390 19.37 4.40 17.80
C LYS A 390 19.43 5.38 18.96
N VAL A 391 19.92 6.59 18.71
CA VAL A 391 19.86 7.69 19.67
C VAL A 391 18.92 8.75 19.12
N LYS A 392 17.91 9.11 19.90
CA LYS A 392 16.95 10.15 19.52
C LYS A 392 16.83 11.18 20.62
N ASN A 393 17.06 12.42 20.25
CA ASN A 393 16.89 13.56 21.12
C ASN A 393 15.42 14.01 21.17
N ASP A 394 15.09 14.84 22.15
CA ASP A 394 13.76 15.41 22.34
C ASP A 394 13.29 16.17 21.07
N ASN A 395 12.02 16.01 20.68
CA ASN A 395 11.46 16.65 19.50
C ASN A 395 11.45 18.20 19.56
N ARG A 396 11.65 18.78 20.75
CA ARG A 396 11.81 20.23 20.95
C ARG A 396 13.19 20.75 20.52
N CYS A 397 14.17 19.86 20.30
CA CYS A 397 15.45 20.27 19.69
C CYS A 397 15.23 20.73 18.24
N GLU A 398 16.18 21.52 17.73
CA GLU A 398 16.20 21.89 16.31
C GLU A 398 16.24 20.64 15.43
N ARG A 399 15.64 20.69 14.24
CA ARG A 399 15.42 19.52 13.36
C ARG A 399 16.69 18.69 13.15
N HIS A 400 17.83 19.33 12.87
CA HIS A 400 19.12 18.66 12.66
C HIS A 400 19.73 18.05 13.93
N GLN A 401 19.28 18.47 15.12
CA GLN A 401 19.75 18.00 16.43
C GLN A 401 18.89 16.86 16.98
N ARG A 402 17.70 16.59 16.42
CA ARG A 402 16.80 15.55 16.90
C ARG A 402 17.36 14.13 16.75
N ARG A 403 18.30 13.93 15.80
CA ARG A 403 18.93 12.64 15.52
C ARG A 403 17.90 11.56 15.18
N GLY A 404 18.32 10.31 15.19
CA GLY A 404 17.50 9.13 14.92
C GLY A 404 18.19 8.11 14.04
N GLU A 405 19.48 8.26 13.80
CA GLU A 405 20.31 7.36 13.01
C GLU A 405 20.43 5.99 13.68
N LEU A 406 20.69 4.95 12.88
CA LEU A 406 21.03 3.62 13.33
C LEU A 406 22.52 3.34 13.11
N THR A 407 23.22 2.96 14.18
CA THR A 407 24.65 2.61 14.13
C THR A 407 24.88 1.18 14.61
N ASP A 408 25.83 0.49 14.00
CA ASP A 408 26.17 -0.88 14.39
C ASP A 408 27.07 -0.90 15.63
N TYR A 409 26.84 -1.87 16.51
CA TYR A 409 27.61 -2.22 17.70
C TYR A 409 27.61 -1.19 18.85
N HIS A 410 27.62 0.10 18.57
CA HIS A 410 27.61 1.17 19.58
C HIS A 410 26.79 2.38 19.12
N THR A 411 26.51 3.33 20.02
CA THR A 411 25.92 4.63 19.67
C THR A 411 26.91 5.45 18.83
N ARG A 412 26.41 6.34 17.94
CA ARG A 412 27.27 7.16 17.07
C ARG A 412 28.37 7.90 17.82
N ASN A 413 28.07 8.44 19.01
CA ASN A 413 29.09 8.97 19.91
C ASN A 413 29.26 8.02 21.10
N THR A 414 30.50 7.73 21.46
CA THR A 414 30.83 6.95 22.65
C THR A 414 31.98 7.65 23.37
N PRO A 415 31.73 8.35 24.49
CA PRO A 415 30.44 8.52 25.17
C PRO A 415 29.44 9.47 24.46
N GLU A 416 28.15 9.31 24.75
CA GLU A 416 27.12 10.32 24.45
C GLU A 416 27.16 11.47 25.47
N THR A 417 26.58 12.64 25.14
CA THR A 417 26.67 13.85 25.99
C THR A 417 25.32 14.51 26.28
N THR A 418 25.21 15.18 27.43
CA THR A 418 24.01 15.94 27.83
C THR A 418 23.93 17.33 27.18
N ALA A 419 23.86 17.39 25.85
CA ALA A 419 23.89 18.65 25.10
C ALA A 419 22.54 19.41 25.12
N PHE A 420 21.42 18.70 25.17
CA PHE A 420 20.08 19.26 25.01
C PHE A 420 19.18 18.89 26.19
N SER A 421 18.37 19.82 26.68
CA SER A 421 17.35 19.52 27.70
C SER A 421 16.17 18.79 27.06
N GLY A 422 15.45 18.02 27.87
CA GLY A 422 14.25 17.28 27.45
C GLY A 422 14.31 15.79 27.68
N ASN A 423 13.37 15.09 27.05
CA ASN A 423 13.18 13.65 27.09
C ASN A 423 13.80 13.02 25.84
N HIS A 424 14.93 12.37 26.04
CA HIS A 424 15.70 11.68 25.01
C HIS A 424 15.57 10.17 25.22
N PHE A 425 16.00 9.39 24.23
CA PHE A 425 16.12 7.96 24.42
C PHE A 425 17.23 7.34 23.58
N VAL A 426 17.69 6.19 24.05
CA VAL A 426 18.51 5.27 23.29
C VAL A 426 17.78 3.94 23.16
N GLU A 427 17.70 3.42 21.95
CA GLU A 427 17.18 2.09 21.65
C GLU A 427 18.32 1.21 21.14
N CYS A 428 18.26 -0.07 21.48
CA CYS A 428 19.14 -1.08 20.91
C CYS A 428 18.30 -2.24 20.39
N PHE A 429 18.75 -2.84 19.31
CA PHE A 429 18.08 -3.90 18.57
C PHE A 429 19.06 -5.06 18.39
N ALA A 430 18.68 -6.25 18.84
CA ALA A 430 19.45 -7.48 18.71
C ALA A 430 19.03 -8.19 17.41
N ILE A 431 19.98 -8.35 16.48
CA ILE A 431 19.70 -8.85 15.13
C ILE A 431 20.29 -10.26 14.95
N LYS A 432 19.47 -11.16 14.42
CA LYS A 432 19.84 -12.54 14.09
C LYS A 432 19.16 -12.94 12.78
N TYR A 433 19.93 -13.43 11.80
CA TYR A 433 19.43 -13.81 10.48
C TYR A 433 18.59 -12.69 9.83
N ASP A 434 19.17 -11.49 9.78
CA ASP A 434 18.54 -10.26 9.25
C ASP A 434 17.19 -9.92 9.89
N THR A 435 16.90 -10.41 11.10
CA THR A 435 15.67 -10.17 11.83
C THR A 435 15.97 -9.60 13.21
N CYS A 436 15.27 -8.53 13.59
CA CYS A 436 15.34 -8.00 14.96
C CYS A 436 14.50 -8.89 15.90
N ILE A 437 15.18 -9.69 16.71
CA ILE A 437 14.56 -10.67 17.63
C ILE A 437 14.41 -10.14 19.06
N ALA A 438 15.08 -9.05 19.43
CA ALA A 438 14.84 -8.35 20.68
C ALA A 438 15.16 -6.87 20.54
N LYS A 439 14.47 -6.02 21.29
CA LYS A 439 14.77 -4.59 21.35
C LYS A 439 14.51 -4.06 22.73
N HIS A 440 15.26 -3.03 23.12
CA HIS A 440 15.06 -2.40 24.42
C HIS A 440 15.39 -0.91 24.37
N LYS A 441 14.57 -0.13 25.07
CA LYS A 441 14.65 1.34 25.13
C LYS A 441 15.09 1.81 26.51
N CYS A 442 16.06 2.72 26.54
CA CYS A 442 16.48 3.45 27.73
C CYS A 442 16.15 4.94 27.56
N ASN A 443 15.25 5.45 28.41
CA ASN A 443 14.87 6.87 28.42
C ASN A 443 15.89 7.68 29.23
N VAL A 444 16.22 8.88 28.75
CA VAL A 444 17.12 9.81 29.44
C VAL A 444 16.46 11.17 29.54
N LYS A 445 16.25 11.63 30.76
CA LYS A 445 15.75 12.99 31.03
C LYS A 445 16.91 13.92 31.31
N ILE A 446 17.01 15.02 30.58
CA ILE A 446 17.97 16.09 30.82
C ILE A 446 17.20 17.33 31.24
N LEU A 447 17.56 17.89 32.39
CA LEU A 447 16.95 19.07 33.01
C LEU A 447 17.55 20.36 32.45
#